data_AF-A0A948HUE2-F1
#
_entry.id   AF-A0A948HUE2-F1
#
_cell.length_a   1.000
_cell.length_b   1.000
_cell.length_c   1.000
_cell.angle_alpha   90.00
_cell.angle_beta   90.00
_cell.angle_gamma   90.00
#
_symmetry.space_group_name_H-M   'P 1'
#
loop_
_entity.id
_entity.type
_entity.pdbx_description
1 polymer ?
#
loop_
_entity_poly.entity_id
_entity_poly.type
_entity_poly.pdbx_seq_one_letter_code
_entity_poly.pdbx_strand_id
1 'polypeptide(L)' 'ELWRDHYNNVRPHSSLNYMSPVEYAKQAA' A
#
# COMPACT_ATOMS: atom_id res chain seq x y z
N GLU A 1 15.66 -0.45 -6.79
CA GLU A 1 14.82 -1.43 -6.07
C GLU A 1 14.02 -0.83 -4.90
N LEU A 2 14.57 0.10 -4.11
CA LEU A 2 13.89 0.81 -3.02
C LEU A 2 12.49 1.41 -3.33
N TRP A 3 12.26 1.85 -4.57
CA TRP A 3 11.00 2.50 -4.94
C TRP A 3 9.80 1.55 -4.84
N ARG A 4 9.99 0.25 -5.08
CA ARG A 4 8.90 -0.73 -5.09
C ARG A 4 8.46 -1.08 -3.67
N ASP A 5 9.42 -1.27 -2.78
CA ASP A 5 9.14 -1.49 -1.35
C ASP A 5 8.44 -0.29 -0.74
N HIS A 6 8.90 0.92 -1.05
CA HIS A 6 8.28 2.14 -0.56
C HIS A 6 6.85 2.30 -1.11
N TYR A 7 6.61 1.97 -2.38
CA TYR A 7 5.26 2.00 -2.96
C TYR A 7 4.31 1.00 -2.29
N ASN A 8 4.77 -0.24 -2.09
CA ASN A 8 3.92 -1.31 -1.59
C ASN A 8 3.65 -1.24 -0.08
N ASN A 9 4.60 -0.74 0.71
CA ASN A 9 4.53 -0.80 2.18
C ASN A 9 4.38 0.56 2.85
N VAL A 10 4.80 1.66 2.22
CA VAL A 10 4.90 2.97 2.90
C VAL A 10 3.95 4.00 2.28
N ARG A 11 3.81 4.01 0.96
CA ARG A 11 3.06 5.05 0.25
C ARG A 11 1.56 4.87 0.46
N PRO A 12 0.87 5.84 1.08
CA PRO A 12 -0.59 5.81 1.18
C PRO A 12 -1.21 6.22 -0.16
N HIS A 13 -2.30 5.56 -0.54
CA HIS A 13 -3.05 5.83 -1.77
C HIS A 13 -4.43 6.36 -1.44
N SER A 14 -4.77 7.56 -1.93
CA SER A 14 -6.11 8.14 -1.75
C SER A 14 -7.22 7.24 -2.31
N SER A 15 -6.95 6.51 -3.40
CA SER A 15 -7.87 5.52 -3.98
C SER A 15 -8.06 4.27 -3.12
N LEU A 16 -7.13 3.98 -2.19
CA LEU A 16 -7.20 2.87 -1.24
C LEU A 16 -7.55 3.36 0.17
N ASN A 17 -8.32 4.45 0.27
CA ASN A 17 -8.68 5.06 1.56
C ASN A 17 -7.45 5.42 2.42
N TYR A 18 -6.40 5.95 1.78
CA TYR A 18 -5.11 6.30 2.41
C TYR A 18 -4.31 5.12 2.97
N MET A 19 -4.59 3.89 2.55
CA MET A 19 -3.82 2.71 2.91
C MET A 19 -2.71 2.43 1.89
N SER A 20 -1.67 1.71 2.32
CA SER A 20 -0.71 1.10 1.40
C SER A 20 -1.32 -0.12 0.69
N PRO A 21 -0.78 -0.53 -0.48
CA PRO A 21 -1.25 -1.71 -1.19
C PRO A 21 -1.24 -2.99 -0.33
N VAL A 22 -0.23 -3.17 0.51
CA VAL A 22 -0.12 -4.34 1.40
C VAL A 22 -1.19 -4.32 2.49
N GLU A 23 -1.46 -3.16 3.09
CA GLU A 23 -2.50 -3.03 4.11
C GLU A 23 -3.89 -3.29 3.52
N TYR A 24 -4.16 -2.77 2.33
CA TYR A 24 -5.41 -3.01 1.62
C TYR A 24 -5.60 -4.50 1.30
N ALA A 25 -4.56 -5.17 0.80
CA ALA A 25 -4.61 -6.60 0.48
C ALA A 25 -4.88 -7.47 1.72
N LYS A 26 -4.36 -7.09 2.89
CA LYS A 26 -4.61 -7.79 4.17
C LYS A 26 -6.06 -7.70 4.64
N GLN A 27 -6.79 -6.65 4.26
CA GLN A 27 -8.20 -6.48 4.62
C GLN A 27 -9.14 -7.24 3.70
N ALA A 28 -8.70 -7.57 2.49
CA ALA A 28 -9.49 -8.30 1.49
C ALA A 28 -9.41 -9.83 1.63
N ALA A 29 -8.56 -10.35 2.53
CA ALA A 29 -8.39 -11.78 2.82
C ALA A 29 -9.33 -12.22 3.95
#